data_AF-A0A538CM61-F1
#
_entry.id   AF-A0A538CM61-F1
#
_cell.length_a   1.000
_cell.length_b   1.000
_cell.length_c   1.000
_cell.angle_alpha   90.00
_cell.angle_beta   90.00
_cell.angle_gamma   90.00
#
_symmetry.space_group_name_H-M   'P 1'
#
loop_
_entity.id
_entity.type
_entity.pdbx_description
1 polymer ?
#
loop_
_entity_poly.entity_id
_entity_poly.type
_entity_poly.pdbx_seq_one_letter_code
_entity_poly.pdbx_strand_id
1 'polypeptide(L)'
;MLLGAYDHTIDDKNRLTLPAKFREAFEDGVVVTRGLDGCLYAYRRPDWDRLVESRLATMDPLRPEGRRIQRFFFSGAAEADLDKQGRVMIPAQLIEHAKLGREVVVAGVNDRLEIWDRAAWRKELAEVEGSAEDVAERLADQRD
;
A
#
# COMPACT_ATOMS: atom_id res chain seq x y z
N MET A 1 -1.23 -7.34 13.02
CA MET A 1 -2.22 -6.59 12.21
C MET A 1 -1.82 -5.13 12.19
N LEU A 2 -1.83 -4.50 11.02
CA LEU A 2 -1.52 -3.08 10.83
C LEU A 2 -2.82 -2.28 10.85
N LEU A 3 -2.90 -1.24 11.67
CA LEU A 3 -4.13 -0.46 11.89
C LEU A 3 -3.83 1.04 12.01
N GLY A 4 -4.79 1.88 11.66
CA GLY A 4 -4.76 3.33 11.88
C GLY A 4 -3.95 4.12 10.83
N ALA A 5 -4.21 5.43 10.76
CA ALA A 5 -3.60 6.33 9.78
C ALA A 5 -2.72 7.39 10.46
N TYR A 6 -1.57 7.69 9.85
CA TYR A 6 -0.53 8.56 10.42
C TYR A 6 -0.01 9.54 9.39
N ASP A 7 -0.05 10.83 9.73
CA ASP A 7 0.60 11.87 8.94
C ASP A 7 2.13 11.76 9.04
N HIS A 8 2.80 11.73 7.89
CA HIS A 8 4.25 11.66 7.77
C HIS A 8 4.76 12.46 6.58
N THR A 9 6.07 12.44 6.40
CA THR A 9 6.72 13.14 5.29
C THR A 9 7.71 12.26 4.55
N ILE A 10 7.80 12.49 3.24
CA ILE A 10 8.89 12.03 2.39
C ILE A 10 9.97 13.11 2.38
N ASP A 11 11.22 12.73 2.61
CA ASP A 11 12.35 13.66 2.55
C ASP A 11 12.86 13.88 1.12
N ASP A 12 13.78 14.84 0.95
CA ASP A 12 14.30 15.24 -0.37
C ASP A 12 15.09 14.12 -1.09
N LYS A 13 15.34 12.99 -0.42
CA LYS A 13 15.96 11.79 -1.00
C LYS A 13 14.93 10.69 -1.23
N ASN A 14 13.64 11.01 -1.28
CA ASN A 14 12.56 10.05 -1.45
C ASN A 14 12.47 9.00 -0.33
N ARG A 15 12.87 9.35 0.91
CA ARG A 15 12.71 8.45 2.06
C ARG A 15 11.47 8.80 2.85
N LEU A 16 10.59 7.82 3.02
CA LEU A 16 9.46 7.91 3.91
C LEU A 16 9.89 7.49 5.32
N THR A 17 9.63 8.33 6.32
CA THR A 17 9.72 7.91 7.72
C THR A 17 8.51 7.06 8.07
N LEU A 18 8.70 5.78 8.43
CA LEU A 18 7.58 4.97 8.92
C LEU A 18 7.18 5.39 10.34
N PRO A 19 5.87 5.38 10.65
CA PRO A 19 5.36 5.51 12.01
C PRO A 19 6.07 4.54 12.95
N ALA A 20 6.52 5.03 14.11
CA ALA A 20 7.35 4.25 15.04
C ALA A 20 6.74 2.89 15.40
N LYS A 21 5.43 2.85 15.61
CA LYS A 21 4.67 1.65 15.94
C LYS A 21 4.63 0.57 14.85
N PHE A 22 4.97 0.90 13.60
CA PHE A 22 5.02 -0.07 12.51
C PHE A 22 6.42 -0.62 12.30
N ARG A 23 7.48 0.06 12.76
CA ARG A 23 8.87 -0.25 12.40
C ARG A 23 9.28 -1.68 12.75
N GLU A 24 8.93 -2.17 13.94
CA GLU A 24 9.22 -3.54 14.38
C GLU A 24 8.64 -4.58 13.41
N ALA A 25 7.42 -4.33 12.90
CA ALA A 25 6.76 -5.27 12.00
C ALA A 25 7.43 -5.35 10.60
N PHE A 26 8.31 -4.40 10.26
CA PHE A 26 9.02 -4.32 8.98
C PHE A 26 10.54 -4.47 9.14
N GLU A 27 11.02 -4.99 10.28
CA GLU A 27 12.46 -5.17 10.54
C GLU A 27 13.12 -6.14 9.57
N ASP A 28 12.39 -7.17 9.14
CA ASP A 28 12.85 -8.17 8.17
C ASP A 28 12.79 -7.68 6.71
N GLY A 29 12.41 -6.43 6.49
CA GLY A 29 12.33 -5.80 5.18
C GLY A 29 10.90 -5.53 4.72
N VAL A 30 10.82 -4.72 3.67
CA VAL A 30 9.58 -4.19 3.11
C VAL A 30 9.55 -4.38 1.60
N VAL A 31 8.38 -4.75 1.08
CA VAL A 31 8.10 -4.70 -0.36
C VAL A 31 7.14 -3.56 -0.63
N VAL A 32 7.62 -2.54 -1.35
CA VAL A 32 6.79 -1.40 -1.77
C VAL A 32 6.38 -1.60 -3.22
N THR A 33 5.09 -1.49 -3.52
CA THR A 33 4.53 -1.66 -4.87
C THR A 33 3.46 -0.61 -5.14
N ARG A 34 3.04 -0.49 -6.41
CA ARG A 34 1.81 0.23 -6.77
C ARG A 34 0.63 -0.35 -6.00
N GLY A 35 -0.14 0.53 -5.36
CA GLY A 35 -1.43 0.21 -4.81
C GLY A 35 -2.54 0.43 -5.85
N LEU A 36 -3.77 0.09 -5.46
CA LEU A 36 -4.94 0.54 -6.21
C LEU A 36 -5.27 1.97 -5.79
N ASP A 37 -6.18 2.61 -6.53
CA ASP A 37 -6.73 3.93 -6.16
C ASP A 37 -5.70 5.08 -6.09
N GLY A 38 -4.53 4.87 -6.70
CA GLY A 38 -3.48 5.88 -6.79
C GLY A 38 -2.64 6.01 -5.53
N CYS A 39 -2.57 4.97 -4.70
CA CYS A 39 -1.66 4.89 -3.56
C CYS A 39 -0.50 3.92 -3.81
N LEU A 40 0.41 3.78 -2.83
CA LEU A 40 1.36 2.68 -2.77
C LEU A 40 0.98 1.69 -1.68
N TYR A 41 1.30 0.42 -1.90
CA TYR A 41 1.27 -0.58 -0.84
C TYR A 41 2.67 -0.88 -0.35
N ALA A 42 2.83 -1.01 0.96
CA ALA A 42 4.04 -1.50 1.61
C ALA A 42 3.69 -2.73 2.44
N TYR A 43 4.21 -3.88 2.02
CA TYR A 43 3.99 -5.18 2.65
C TYR A 43 5.20 -5.59 3.49
N ARG A 44 4.92 -6.28 4.59
CA ARG A 44 5.93 -7.11 5.25
C ARG A 44 6.24 -8.27 4.29
N ARG A 45 7.49 -8.73 4.23
CA ARG A 45 7.88 -9.91 3.40
C ARG A 45 6.87 -11.07 3.48
N PRO A 46 6.48 -11.58 4.68
CA PRO A 46 5.54 -12.71 4.75
C PRO A 46 4.12 -12.40 4.23
N ASP A 47 3.68 -11.13 4.22
CA ASP A 47 2.38 -10.78 3.65
C ASP A 47 2.45 -10.61 2.13
N TRP A 48 3.58 -10.09 1.62
CA TRP A 48 3.86 -10.06 0.19
C TRP A 48 3.88 -11.48 -0.39
N ASP A 49 4.63 -12.38 0.23
CA ASP A 49 4.72 -13.77 -0.21
C ASP A 49 3.33 -14.43 -0.22
N ARG A 50 2.54 -14.20 0.84
CA ARG A 50 1.16 -14.70 0.93
C ARG A 50 0.26 -14.12 -0.17
N LEU A 51 0.36 -12.84 -0.49
CA LEU A 51 -0.39 -12.23 -1.59
C LEU A 51 0.00 -12.86 -2.93
N VAL A 52 1.30 -13.07 -3.14
CA VAL A 52 1.82 -13.70 -4.35
C VAL A 52 1.28 -15.12 -4.48
N GLU A 53 1.48 -15.97 -3.48
CA GLU A 53 1.06 -17.37 -3.49
C GLU A 53 -0.45 -17.54 -3.61
N SER A 54 -1.23 -16.71 -2.92
CA SER A 54 -2.69 -16.91 -2.84
C SER A 54 -3.48 -16.22 -3.94
N ARG A 55 -2.91 -15.23 -4.64
CA ARG A 55 -3.64 -14.40 -5.62
C ARG A 55 -2.87 -14.13 -6.91
N LEU A 56 -1.62 -13.66 -6.84
CA LEU A 56 -0.92 -13.17 -8.04
C LEU A 56 -0.32 -14.29 -8.88
N ALA A 57 0.29 -15.30 -8.25
CA ALA A 57 0.91 -16.43 -8.93
C ALA A 57 -0.12 -17.42 -9.48
N THR A 58 -1.34 -17.44 -8.91
CA THR A 58 -2.42 -18.33 -9.35
C THR A 58 -3.17 -17.80 -10.58
N MET A 59 -2.86 -16.59 -11.04
CA MET A 59 -3.50 -16.01 -12.22
C MET A 59 -3.07 -16.72 -13.50
N ASP A 60 -4.04 -17.07 -14.35
CA ASP A 60 -3.79 -17.73 -15.64
C ASP A 60 -3.00 -16.79 -16.58
N PRO A 61 -1.77 -17.15 -16.97
CA PRO A 61 -0.95 -16.32 -17.87
C PRO A 61 -1.53 -16.25 -19.29
N LEU A 62 -2.44 -17.14 -19.69
CA LEU A 62 -3.11 -17.10 -20.99
C LEU A 62 -4.20 -16.01 -21.03
N ARG A 63 -4.74 -15.60 -19.88
CA ARG A 63 -5.75 -14.53 -19.79
C ARG A 63 -5.09 -13.14 -19.81
N PRO A 64 -5.54 -12.22 -20.69
CA PRO A 64 -5.01 -10.86 -20.74
C PRO A 64 -5.06 -10.12 -19.40
N GLU A 65 -6.13 -10.32 -18.63
CA GLU A 65 -6.38 -9.67 -17.34
C GLU A 65 -5.36 -10.12 -16.29
N GLY A 66 -5.07 -11.42 -16.21
CA GLY A 66 -4.05 -11.98 -15.32
C GLY A 66 -2.68 -11.36 -15.60
N ARG A 67 -2.27 -11.33 -16.88
CA ARG A 67 -1.00 -10.68 -17.28
C ARG A 67 -0.97 -9.19 -16.99
N ARG A 68 -2.10 -8.48 -17.01
CA ARG A 68 -2.16 -7.05 -16.69
C ARG A 68 -1.93 -6.83 -15.19
N ILE A 69 -2.62 -7.58 -14.33
CA ILE A 69 -2.47 -7.46 -12.87
C ILE A 69 -1.08 -7.88 -12.42
N GLN A 70 -0.56 -9.01 -12.92
CA GLN A 70 0.81 -9.43 -12.60
C GLN A 70 1.83 -8.36 -13.00
N ARG A 71 1.73 -7.79 -14.21
CA ARG A 71 2.61 -6.69 -14.62
C ARG A 71 2.44 -5.46 -13.73
N PHE A 72 1.22 -5.09 -13.38
CA PHE A 72 0.94 -3.91 -12.56
C PHE A 72 1.67 -3.97 -11.21
N PHE A 73 1.52 -5.09 -10.48
CA PHE A 73 2.15 -5.30 -9.19
C PHE A 73 3.65 -5.61 -9.32
N PHE A 74 4.05 -6.67 -10.03
CA PHE A 74 5.46 -7.11 -10.03
C PHE A 74 6.41 -6.11 -10.69
N SER A 75 6.01 -5.39 -11.74
CA SER A 75 6.90 -4.36 -12.33
C SER A 75 7.00 -3.09 -11.47
N GLY A 76 6.09 -2.91 -10.52
CA GLY A 76 6.09 -1.79 -9.59
C GLY A 76 6.72 -2.15 -8.25
N ALA A 77 6.87 -3.44 -7.93
CA ALA A 77 7.39 -3.90 -6.66
C ALA A 77 8.90 -3.63 -6.55
N ALA A 78 9.32 -3.16 -5.38
CA ALA A 78 10.70 -2.99 -5.00
C ALA A 78 10.90 -3.45 -3.56
N GLU A 79 11.93 -4.25 -3.34
CA GLU A 79 12.38 -4.59 -2.00
C GLU A 79 13.22 -3.46 -1.43
N ALA A 80 13.04 -3.18 -0.14
CA ALA A 80 13.85 -2.24 0.61
C ALA A 80 13.93 -2.67 2.07
N ASP A 81 14.86 -2.05 2.80
CA ASP A 81 15.01 -2.21 4.24
C ASP A 81 14.83 -0.86 4.93
N LEU A 82 14.51 -0.90 6.22
CA LEU A 82 14.51 0.30 7.05
C LEU A 82 15.93 0.71 7.40
N ASP A 83 16.24 2.00 7.23
CA ASP A 83 17.48 2.54 7.76
C ASP A 83 17.44 2.67 9.30
N LYS A 84 18.56 3.07 9.90
CA LYS A 84 18.68 3.24 11.37
C LYS A 84 17.68 4.24 11.98
N GLN A 85 17.02 5.06 11.16
CA GLN A 85 16.01 6.04 11.58
C GLN A 85 14.58 5.54 11.32
N GLY A 86 14.42 4.31 10.84
CA GLY A 86 13.13 3.73 10.50
C GLY A 86 12.54 4.30 9.21
N ARG A 87 13.38 4.70 8.26
CA ARG A 87 12.94 5.20 6.95
C ARG A 87 13.10 4.16 5.86
N VAL A 88 12.16 4.17 4.90
CA VAL A 88 12.18 3.35 3.68
C VAL A 88 12.43 4.23 2.46
N MET A 89 13.30 3.80 1.55
CA MET A 89 13.48 4.42 0.23
C MET A 89 12.28 4.11 -0.66
N ILE A 90 11.64 5.14 -1.21
CA ILE A 90 10.57 4.99 -2.19
C ILE A 90 11.14 5.24 -3.60
N PRO A 91 11.12 4.26 -4.51
CA PRO A 91 11.52 4.45 -5.90
C PRO A 91 10.77 5.63 -6.56
N ALA A 92 11.47 6.42 -7.37
CA ALA A 92 10.90 7.60 -8.03
C ALA A 92 9.66 7.28 -8.88
N GLN A 93 9.67 6.14 -9.59
CA GLN A 93 8.53 5.66 -10.37
C GLN A 93 7.27 5.40 -9.53
N LEU A 94 7.43 5.06 -8.25
CA LEU A 94 6.30 4.85 -7.33
C LEU A 94 5.80 6.18 -6.77
N ILE A 95 6.70 7.12 -6.47
CA ILE A 95 6.31 8.50 -6.12
C ILE A 95 5.48 9.11 -7.25
N GLU A 96 5.92 8.97 -8.50
CA GLU A 96 5.20 9.47 -9.67
C GLU A 96 3.83 8.79 -9.82
N HIS A 97 3.79 7.46 -9.71
CA HIS A 97 2.54 6.70 -9.82
C HIS A 97 1.47 7.15 -8.83
N ALA A 98 1.84 7.26 -7.55
CA ALA A 98 0.92 7.65 -6.48
C ALA A 98 0.84 9.17 -6.27
N LYS A 99 1.50 9.95 -7.13
CA LYS A 99 1.55 11.42 -7.08
C LYS A 99 1.93 11.94 -5.69
N LEU A 100 2.86 11.27 -5.02
CA LEU A 100 3.20 11.58 -3.64
C LEU A 100 3.93 12.93 -3.56
N GLY A 101 3.36 13.86 -2.80
CA GLY A 101 4.06 15.06 -2.36
C GLY A 101 4.95 14.81 -1.14
N ARG A 102 5.41 15.91 -0.54
CA ARG A 102 6.18 15.87 0.72
C ARG A 102 5.33 15.37 1.88
N GLU A 103 4.05 15.71 1.92
CA GLU A 103 3.13 15.34 2.99
C GLU A 103 2.32 14.12 2.59
N VAL A 104 2.42 13.06 3.38
CA VAL A 104 1.78 11.78 3.08
C VAL A 104 1.03 11.25 4.29
N VAL A 105 0.11 10.32 4.04
CA VAL A 105 -0.54 9.52 5.06
C VAL A 105 -0.10 8.08 4.91
N VAL A 106 0.28 7.46 6.03
CA VAL A 106 0.58 6.03 6.13
C VAL A 106 -0.57 5.36 6.88
N ALA A 107 -1.40 4.61 6.17
CA ALA A 107 -2.58 3.93 6.69
C ALA A 107 -2.36 2.42 6.81
N GLY A 108 -2.58 1.85 7.99
CA GLY A 108 -2.55 0.40 8.18
C GLY A 108 -3.89 -0.23 7.81
N VAL A 109 -3.86 -1.15 6.84
CA VAL A 109 -5.05 -1.84 6.32
C VAL A 109 -4.83 -3.36 6.43
N ASN A 110 -4.80 -3.85 7.66
CA ASN A 110 -4.61 -5.25 8.04
C ASN A 110 -3.21 -5.83 7.68
N ASP A 111 -3.02 -6.23 6.42
CA ASP A 111 -1.85 -6.96 5.91
C ASP A 111 -0.79 -6.07 5.25
N ARG A 112 -1.12 -4.80 5.03
CA ARG A 112 -0.23 -3.82 4.41
C ARG A 112 -0.37 -2.44 5.04
N LEU A 113 0.62 -1.62 4.76
CA LEU A 113 0.48 -0.17 4.83
C LEU A 113 0.11 0.35 3.45
N GLU A 114 -0.78 1.32 3.41
CA GLU A 114 -1.01 2.16 2.24
C GLU A 114 -0.34 3.51 2.45
N ILE A 115 0.29 4.02 1.40
CA ILE A 115 1.00 5.30 1.40
C ILE A 115 0.32 6.19 0.38
N TRP A 116 -0.22 7.29 0.87
CA TRP A 116 -1.04 8.20 0.09
C TRP A 116 -0.45 9.60 0.13
N ASP A 117 -0.63 10.37 -0.94
CA ASP A 117 -0.58 11.82 -0.82
C ASP A 117 -1.66 12.26 0.18
N ARG A 118 -1.34 13.21 1.07
CA ARG A 118 -2.28 13.61 2.13
C ARG A 118 -3.61 14.13 1.58
N ALA A 119 -3.59 14.89 0.48
CA ALA A 119 -4.82 15.42 -0.09
C ALA A 119 -5.63 14.32 -0.77
N ALA A 120 -4.96 13.40 -1.48
CA ALA A 120 -5.59 12.23 -2.07
C ALA A 120 -6.27 11.35 -1.01
N TRP A 121 -5.59 11.06 0.10
CA TRP A 121 -6.16 10.29 1.22
C TRP A 121 -7.43 10.94 1.78
N ARG A 122 -7.41 12.25 2.03
CA ARG A 122 -8.58 12.97 2.58
C ARG A 122 -9.78 12.91 1.64
N LYS A 123 -9.51 13.01 0.32
CA LYS A 123 -10.56 12.87 -0.69
C LYS A 123 -11.13 11.46 -0.70
N GLU A 124 -10.27 10.44 -0.75
CA GLU A 124 -10.68 9.04 -0.72
C GLU A 124 -11.49 8.72 0.53
N LEU A 125 -11.01 9.13 1.71
CA LEU A 125 -11.71 8.87 2.96
C LEU A 125 -13.09 9.54 2.98
N ALA A 126 -13.25 10.75 2.44
CA ALA A 126 -14.55 11.40 2.35
C ALA A 126 -15.51 10.67 1.39
N GLU A 127 -15.01 10.13 0.27
CA GLU A 127 -15.79 9.32 -0.67
C GLU A 127 -16.18 7.96 -0.04
N VAL A 128 -15.26 7.34 0.69
CA VAL A 128 -15.51 6.11 1.44
C VAL A 128 -16.50 6.37 2.56
N GLU A 129 -16.34 7.40 3.40
CA GLU A 129 -17.28 7.70 4.49
C GLU A 129 -18.69 7.96 3.95
N GLY A 130 -18.82 8.69 2.84
CA GLY A 130 -20.11 8.93 2.19
C GLY A 130 -20.74 7.68 1.57
N SER A 131 -19.96 6.63 1.30
CA SER A 131 -20.43 5.35 0.74
C SER A 131 -20.33 4.17 1.71
N ALA A 132 -19.74 4.35 2.89
CA ALA A 132 -19.43 3.28 3.83
C ALA A 132 -20.70 2.66 4.40
N GLU A 133 -21.74 3.47 4.60
CA GLU A 133 -23.06 3.02 5.00
C GLU A 133 -23.67 2.12 3.90
N ASP A 134 -23.69 2.58 2.65
CA ASP A 134 -24.19 1.83 1.49
C ASP A 134 -23.37 0.56 1.17
N VAL A 135 -22.06 0.60 1.40
CA VAL A 135 -21.16 -0.55 1.19
C VAL A 135 -21.32 -1.55 2.32
N ALA A 136 -21.42 -1.09 3.57
CA ALA A 136 -21.63 -1.97 4.72
C ALA A 136 -22.96 -2.71 4.60
N GLU A 137 -24.03 -2.04 4.18
CA GLU A 137 -25.33 -2.65 3.91
C GLU A 137 -25.23 -3.73 2.82
N ARG A 138 -24.66 -3.39 1.65
CA ARG A 138 -24.48 -4.34 0.55
C ARG A 138 -23.61 -5.55 0.91
N LEU A 139 -22.59 -5.36 1.73
CA LEU A 139 -21.70 -6.45 2.16
C LEU A 139 -22.31 -7.30 3.28
N ALA A 140 -23.20 -6.75 4.10
CA ALA A 140 -23.99 -7.53 5.05
C ALA A 140 -24.96 -8.45 4.31
N ASP A 141 -25.62 -7.93 3.26
CA ASP A 141 -26.60 -8.67 2.45
C ASP A 141 -25.99 -9.81 1.61
N GLN A 142 -24.69 -9.75 1.29
CA GLN A 142 -23.99 -10.80 0.53
C GLN A 142 -23.53 -11.99 1.40
N ARG A 143 -23.77 -11.95 2.71
CA ARG A 143 -23.39 -13.03 3.65
C ARG A 143 -24.56 -13.93 4.06
N ASP A 144 -25.76 -13.70 3.51
CA ASP A 144 -26.94 -14.58 3.56
C ASP A 144 -27.10 -15.38 2.26
#